data_AF-A0AAI8FGL4-F1
#
_entry.id   AF-A0AAI8FGL4-F1
#
_cell.length_a   1.000
_cell.length_b   1.000
_cell.length_c   1.000
_cell.angle_alpha   90.00
_cell.angle_beta   90.00
_cell.angle_gamma   90.00
#
_symmetry.space_group_name_H-M   'P 1'
#
loop_
_entity.id
_entity.type
_entity.pdbx_description
1 polymer ?
#
loop_
_entity_poly.entity_id
_entity_poly.type
_entity_poly.pdbx_seq_one_letter_code
_entity_poly.pdbx_strand_id
1 'polypeptide(L)'
;MIGAREWLHAVAPQWSQWLLQEGTGQEALELFSAVSRPVEVAPELLDYQRLFAFELIQGEALQGACLPCIATPQSDVWVVEGPSQRKEASRPLQAWLQAVPQVLRVVLGNSELARLPYRQLAMGDVLVIAEQTRQLFMADLCIGQFTFVKEGLHMQLPPPDNLSPAAPSVLSELPVKLEFVLGELTLSLAALNAFIEGQVLPLESTALSNVEVRVAGKCIAVGELVQLGDRLGVELREVGRGTGNE
;
A
#
# COMPACT_ATOMS: atom_id res chain seq x y z
N MET A 1 16.34 14.91 8.96
CA MET A 1 15.98 16.30 9.30
C MET A 1 16.69 17.23 8.34
N ILE A 2 16.09 18.36 7.99
CA ILE A 2 16.65 19.31 7.02
C ILE A 2 16.28 20.74 7.45
N GLY A 3 17.15 21.70 7.15
CA GLY A 3 16.90 23.10 7.47
C GLY A 3 15.85 23.68 6.53
N ALA A 4 14.65 23.96 7.04
CA ALA A 4 13.53 24.44 6.23
C ALA A 4 13.84 25.76 5.51
N ARG A 5 14.60 26.64 6.16
CA ARG A 5 14.97 27.96 5.63
C ARG A 5 16.00 27.87 4.52
N GLU A 6 17.05 27.09 4.76
CA GLU A 6 18.13 26.81 3.82
C GLU A 6 17.57 26.11 2.58
N TRP A 7 16.71 25.11 2.79
CA TRP A 7 16.04 24.39 1.71
C TRP A 7 15.15 25.30 0.86
N LEU A 8 14.28 26.12 1.48
CA LEU A 8 13.42 27.06 0.74
C LEU A 8 14.24 28.08 -0.05
N HIS A 9 15.35 28.55 0.50
CA HIS A 9 16.24 29.48 -0.19
C HIS A 9 16.90 28.84 -1.42
N ALA A 10 17.24 27.55 -1.35
CA ALA A 10 17.83 26.82 -2.48
C ALA A 10 16.81 26.48 -3.57
N VAL A 11 15.61 26.02 -3.20
CA VAL A 11 14.60 25.54 -4.15
C VAL A 11 13.76 26.69 -4.73
N ALA A 12 13.48 27.72 -3.95
CA ALA A 12 12.61 28.83 -4.34
C ALA A 12 13.11 30.17 -3.76
N PRO A 13 14.29 30.67 -4.19
CA PRO A 13 14.92 31.86 -3.60
C PRO A 13 14.01 33.09 -3.62
N GLN A 14 13.25 33.28 -4.70
CA GLN A 14 12.29 34.37 -4.88
C GLN A 14 11.07 34.32 -3.93
N TRP A 15 10.71 33.15 -3.38
CA TRP A 15 9.60 32.97 -2.42
C TRP A 15 10.09 32.88 -0.97
N SER A 16 11.39 32.65 -0.77
CA SER A 16 12.00 32.42 0.56
C SER A 16 11.78 33.57 1.55
N GLN A 17 11.75 34.81 1.07
CA GLN A 17 11.53 35.99 1.91
C GLN A 17 10.08 36.20 2.33
N TRP A 18 9.13 35.56 1.63
CA TRP A 18 7.68 35.74 1.83
C TRP A 18 7.10 34.59 2.65
N LEU A 19 7.50 33.35 2.33
CA LEU A 19 7.02 32.12 2.98
C LEU A 19 7.56 31.93 4.41
N LEU A 20 8.56 32.69 4.81
CA LEU A 20 9.18 32.62 6.14
C LEU A 20 8.89 33.87 6.98
N GLN A 21 8.02 34.76 6.52
CA GLN A 21 7.52 35.84 7.38
C GLN A 21 6.46 35.24 8.30
N GLU A 22 6.62 35.48 9.61
CA GLU A 22 5.65 35.12 10.65
C GLU A 22 5.62 33.66 11.16
N GLY A 23 6.76 32.95 11.11
CA GLY A 23 7.03 31.87 12.07
C GLY A 23 6.17 30.59 11.93
N THR A 24 5.31 30.49 10.94
CA THR A 24 4.72 29.21 10.52
C THR A 24 5.69 28.55 9.55
N GLY A 25 6.41 27.52 10.01
CA GLY A 25 7.11 26.60 9.11
C GLY A 25 6.14 25.70 8.33
N GLN A 26 4.84 25.93 8.48
CA GLN A 26 3.75 25.11 7.94
C GLN A 26 3.72 25.19 6.41
N GLU A 27 3.88 26.37 5.83
CA GLU A 27 3.91 26.58 4.39
C GLU A 27 5.14 25.92 3.76
N ALA A 28 6.29 25.98 4.45
CA ALA A 28 7.49 25.27 4.06
C ALA A 28 7.27 23.76 4.05
N LEU A 29 6.59 23.23 5.08
CA LEU A 29 6.23 21.82 5.21
C LEU A 29 5.26 21.38 4.10
N GLU A 30 4.24 22.19 3.80
CA GLU A 30 3.29 21.92 2.71
C GLU A 30 4.00 21.84 1.36
N LEU A 31 4.84 22.83 1.05
CA LEU A 31 5.67 22.82 -0.16
C LEU A 31 6.61 21.62 -0.21
N PHE A 32 7.29 21.33 0.89
CA PHE A 32 8.19 20.18 1.00
C PHE A 32 7.46 18.85 0.75
N SER A 33 6.23 18.73 1.28
CA SER A 33 5.40 17.54 1.13
C SER A 33 4.78 17.39 -0.26
N ALA A 34 4.57 18.50 -0.97
CA ALA A 34 4.02 18.52 -2.32
C ALA A 34 5.06 18.13 -3.39
N VAL A 35 6.35 18.29 -3.09
CA VAL A 35 7.45 17.96 -4.02
C VAL A 35 7.78 16.46 -3.91
N SER A 36 7.81 15.76 -5.05
CA SER A 36 8.07 14.31 -5.08
C SER A 36 9.46 13.93 -4.58
N ARG A 37 10.49 14.73 -4.91
CA ARG A 37 11.88 14.57 -4.46
C ARG A 37 12.41 15.91 -3.94
N PRO A 38 12.10 16.29 -2.69
CA PRO A 38 12.48 17.59 -2.17
C PRO A 38 14.00 17.71 -1.94
N VAL A 39 14.72 16.59 -1.81
CA VAL A 39 16.16 16.59 -1.48
C VAL A 39 16.94 15.72 -2.46
N GLU A 40 17.94 16.26 -3.14
CA GLU A 40 18.81 15.43 -3.99
C GLU A 40 19.96 14.87 -3.17
N VAL A 41 19.86 13.59 -2.84
CA VAL A 41 20.93 12.86 -2.15
C VAL A 41 21.63 11.95 -3.15
N ALA A 42 22.96 11.84 -3.01
CA ALA A 42 23.73 10.91 -3.81
C ALA A 42 23.16 9.48 -3.67
N PRO A 43 22.96 8.74 -4.78
CA PRO A 43 22.31 7.44 -4.75
C PRO A 43 23.11 6.39 -3.95
N GLU A 44 24.41 6.59 -3.73
CA GLU A 44 25.20 5.71 -2.85
C GLU A 44 24.85 5.87 -1.36
N LEU A 45 24.30 7.03 -0.98
CA LEU A 45 23.94 7.36 0.40
C LEU A 45 22.45 7.12 0.67
N LEU A 46 21.57 7.55 -0.24
CA LEU A 46 20.13 7.37 -0.12
C LEU A 46 19.43 7.42 -1.50
N ASP A 47 19.21 6.24 -2.10
CA ASP A 47 18.37 6.11 -3.30
C ASP A 47 16.90 5.98 -2.91
N TYR A 48 16.21 7.11 -2.79
CA TYR A 48 14.79 7.16 -2.45
C TYR A 48 13.95 7.69 -3.62
N GLN A 49 12.74 7.14 -3.77
CA GLN A 49 11.77 7.59 -4.79
C GLN A 49 10.87 8.70 -4.27
N ARG A 50 10.40 8.58 -3.01
CA ARG A 50 9.53 9.56 -2.34
C ARG A 50 9.79 9.58 -0.84
N LEU A 51 9.63 10.73 -0.23
CA LEU A 51 9.58 10.87 1.23
C LEU A 51 8.12 10.97 1.69
N PHE A 52 7.84 10.52 2.91
CA PHE A 52 6.50 10.56 3.51
C PHE A 52 6.63 10.86 5.01
N ALA A 53 5.49 11.19 5.64
CA ALA A 53 5.39 11.52 7.06
C ALA A 53 6.32 12.66 7.49
N PHE A 54 5.97 13.88 7.08
CA PHE A 54 6.74 15.07 7.41
C PHE A 54 6.20 15.73 8.68
N GLU A 55 7.11 16.18 9.54
CA GLU A 55 6.79 16.90 10.77
C GLU A 55 7.72 18.09 10.92
N LEU A 56 7.18 19.21 11.40
CA LEU A 56 7.97 20.38 11.76
C LEU A 56 8.51 20.19 13.18
N ILE A 57 9.84 20.18 13.32
CA ILE A 57 10.50 20.06 14.62
C ILE A 57 11.12 21.41 14.98
N GLN A 58 10.87 21.88 16.19
CA GLN A 58 11.50 23.09 16.72
C GLN A 58 12.99 22.86 16.95
N GLY A 59 13.82 23.77 16.44
CA GLY A 59 15.28 23.63 16.47
C GLY A 59 15.86 23.57 17.89
N GLU A 60 15.18 24.15 18.90
CA GLU A 60 15.64 24.06 20.29
C GLU A 60 15.68 22.63 20.82
N ALA A 61 14.82 21.74 20.30
CA ALA A 61 14.77 20.34 20.73
C ALA A 61 16.02 19.52 20.33
N LEU A 62 16.87 20.08 19.47
CA LEU A 62 18.07 19.41 18.92
C LEU A 62 19.37 19.99 19.47
N GLN A 63 19.31 20.97 20.37
CA GLN A 63 20.50 21.62 20.92
C GLN A 63 21.39 20.59 21.64
N GLY A 64 22.58 20.38 21.09
CA GLY A 64 23.59 19.45 21.64
C GLY A 64 23.61 18.05 21.02
N ALA A 65 22.76 17.75 20.04
CA ALA A 65 22.80 16.47 19.32
C ALA A 65 23.90 16.46 18.23
N CYS A 66 24.87 15.56 18.34
CA CYS A 66 25.84 15.30 17.27
C CYS A 66 25.27 14.26 16.30
N LEU A 67 24.54 14.73 15.28
CA LEU A 67 23.95 13.87 14.26
C LEU A 67 24.84 13.75 13.02
N PRO A 68 24.94 12.55 12.40
CA PRO A 68 25.51 12.40 11.07
C PRO A 68 24.82 13.34 10.08
N CYS A 69 25.62 14.04 9.28
CA CYS A 69 25.13 14.99 8.28
C CYS A 69 25.48 14.50 6.87
N ILE A 70 24.50 14.55 5.97
CA ILE A 70 24.66 14.33 4.55
C ILE A 70 24.54 15.69 3.86
N ALA A 71 25.62 16.14 3.23
CA ALA A 71 25.59 17.37 2.45
C ALA A 71 24.76 17.18 1.18
N THR A 72 23.81 18.07 0.93
CA THR A 72 23.01 18.08 -0.30
C THR A 72 23.01 19.47 -0.94
N PRO A 73 22.72 19.59 -2.24
CA PRO A 73 22.67 20.90 -2.91
C PRO A 73 21.61 21.84 -2.33
N GLN A 74 20.53 21.27 -1.78
CA GLN A 74 19.41 22.06 -1.25
C GLN A 74 19.63 22.48 0.20
N SER A 75 20.08 21.55 1.06
CA SER A 75 20.38 21.80 2.48
C SER A 75 21.01 20.55 3.11
N ASP A 76 21.78 20.75 4.16
CA ASP A 76 22.33 19.64 4.95
C ASP A 76 21.22 18.78 5.57
N VAL A 77 21.35 17.46 5.41
CA VAL A 77 20.40 16.48 5.95
C VAL A 77 21.01 15.76 7.14
N TRP A 78 20.44 15.99 8.31
CA TRP A 78 20.83 15.29 9.53
C TRP A 78 20.04 14.00 9.72
N VAL A 79 20.75 12.90 9.99
CA VAL A 79 20.17 11.58 10.19
C VAL A 79 20.04 11.32 11.69
N VAL A 80 18.80 11.18 12.18
CA VAL A 80 18.51 10.90 13.60
C VAL A 80 18.74 9.41 13.91
N GLU A 81 18.26 8.55 13.02
CA GLU A 81 18.38 7.11 13.11
C GLU A 81 18.74 6.54 11.73
N GLY A 82 19.72 5.65 11.70
CA GLY A 82 20.12 4.97 10.48
C GLY A 82 19.17 3.83 10.13
N PRO A 83 19.19 3.32 8.89
CA PRO A 83 18.37 2.16 8.53
C PRO A 83 18.74 0.96 9.42
N SER A 84 17.75 0.37 10.07
CA SER A 84 17.90 -0.82 10.92
C SER A 84 18.36 -2.06 10.14
N GLN A 85 18.17 -2.06 8.81
CA GLN A 85 18.62 -3.09 7.89
C GLN A 85 19.22 -2.48 6.63
N ARG A 86 20.45 -2.87 6.29
CA ARG A 86 21.07 -2.55 5.00
C ARG A 86 20.43 -3.42 3.93
N LYS A 87 19.45 -2.88 3.21
CA LYS A 87 18.86 -3.55 2.05
C LYS A 87 19.93 -3.61 0.96
N GLU A 88 20.29 -4.81 0.50
CA GLU A 88 21.18 -4.95 -0.66
C GLU A 88 20.62 -4.13 -1.81
N ALA A 89 21.50 -3.39 -2.50
CA ALA A 89 21.12 -2.58 -3.66
C ALA A 89 20.37 -3.48 -4.65
N SER A 90 19.06 -3.27 -4.75
CA SER A 90 18.19 -4.07 -5.60
C SER A 90 18.64 -3.84 -7.03
N ARG A 91 19.10 -4.89 -7.70
CA ARG A 91 19.52 -4.77 -9.10
C ARG A 91 18.34 -4.22 -9.91
N PRO A 92 18.56 -3.20 -10.77
CA PRO A 92 17.50 -2.69 -11.61
C PRO A 92 16.96 -3.85 -12.45
N LEU A 93 15.64 -4.03 -12.40
CA LEU A 93 14.96 -5.07 -13.18
C LEU A 93 15.27 -4.85 -14.66
N GLN A 94 15.58 -5.93 -15.38
CA GLN A 94 15.87 -5.84 -16.81
C GLN A 94 14.67 -5.24 -17.55
N ALA A 95 14.93 -4.45 -18.61
CA ALA A 95 13.87 -3.70 -19.30
C ALA A 95 12.74 -4.58 -19.84
N TRP A 96 13.02 -5.83 -20.23
CA TRP A 96 11.97 -6.75 -20.68
C TRP A 96 11.04 -7.19 -19.54
N LEU A 97 11.55 -7.34 -18.30
CA LEU A 97 10.73 -7.66 -17.11
C LEU A 97 9.74 -6.55 -16.79
N GLN A 98 10.08 -5.29 -17.10
CA GLN A 98 9.18 -4.15 -16.94
C GLN A 98 7.97 -4.23 -17.88
N ALA A 99 8.12 -4.90 -19.01
CA ALA A 99 7.09 -5.08 -20.04
C ALA A 99 6.29 -6.38 -19.89
N VAL A 100 6.75 -7.34 -19.06
CA VAL A 100 6.02 -8.60 -18.83
C VAL A 100 4.70 -8.30 -18.12
N PRO A 101 3.55 -8.72 -18.69
CA PRO A 101 2.27 -8.61 -18.02
C PRO A 101 2.25 -9.53 -16.79
N GLN A 102 1.88 -8.98 -15.64
CA GLN A 102 1.72 -9.69 -14.40
C GLN A 102 0.28 -9.54 -13.89
N VAL A 103 -0.18 -10.57 -13.19
CA VAL A 103 -1.51 -10.59 -12.59
C VAL A 103 -1.45 -9.93 -11.23
N LEU A 104 -2.16 -8.81 -11.11
CA LEU A 104 -2.43 -8.10 -9.88
C LEU A 104 -3.76 -8.58 -9.31
N ARG A 105 -3.74 -9.21 -8.15
CA ARG A 105 -4.92 -9.67 -7.43
C ARG A 105 -5.34 -8.64 -6.38
N VAL A 106 -6.60 -8.22 -6.45
CA VAL A 106 -7.19 -7.23 -5.54
C VAL A 106 -8.00 -7.95 -4.48
N VAL A 107 -7.49 -7.99 -3.24
CA VAL A 107 -8.09 -8.73 -2.13
C VAL A 107 -8.76 -7.76 -1.16
N LEU A 108 -10.07 -7.91 -0.98
CA LEU A 108 -10.87 -7.08 -0.06
C LEU A 108 -10.57 -7.42 1.40
N GLY A 109 -10.38 -8.70 1.68
CA GLY A 109 -10.25 -9.18 3.04
C GLY A 109 -10.40 -10.68 3.16
N ASN A 110 -10.51 -11.14 4.40
CA ASN A 110 -10.59 -12.54 4.74
C ASN A 110 -11.62 -12.85 5.82
N SER A 111 -12.01 -14.12 5.92
CA SER A 111 -12.87 -14.64 6.99
C SER A 111 -12.60 -16.12 7.27
N GLU A 112 -12.88 -16.55 8.49
CA GLU A 112 -12.77 -17.96 8.86
C GLU A 112 -14.08 -18.71 8.59
N LEU A 113 -13.99 -19.81 7.82
CA LEU A 113 -15.14 -20.66 7.48
C LEU A 113 -15.69 -21.38 8.72
N ALA A 114 -14.87 -21.58 9.77
CA ALA A 114 -15.28 -22.21 11.03
C ALA A 114 -16.44 -21.47 11.75
N ARG A 115 -16.71 -20.22 11.37
CA ARG A 115 -17.84 -19.42 11.89
C ARG A 115 -19.12 -19.56 11.09
N LEU A 116 -19.10 -20.27 9.97
CA LEU A 116 -20.30 -20.60 9.24
C LEU A 116 -20.95 -21.83 9.87
N PRO A 117 -22.27 -21.83 10.12
CA PRO A 117 -22.95 -23.07 10.46
C PRO A 117 -22.65 -24.09 9.34
N TYR A 118 -22.51 -25.38 9.68
CA TYR A 118 -22.23 -26.53 8.77
C TYR A 118 -23.24 -26.73 7.61
N ARG A 119 -23.97 -25.68 7.20
CA ARG A 119 -24.79 -25.61 6.00
C ARG A 119 -23.90 -25.47 4.78
N GLN A 120 -24.30 -26.16 3.71
CA GLN A 120 -23.79 -25.89 2.38
C GLN A 120 -24.08 -24.43 2.03
N LEU A 121 -23.05 -23.72 1.56
CA LEU A 121 -23.21 -22.39 0.99
C LEU A 121 -24.23 -22.44 -0.14
N ALA A 122 -25.24 -21.59 -0.07
CA ALA A 122 -26.26 -21.47 -1.09
C ALA A 122 -26.18 -20.11 -1.78
N MET A 123 -26.72 -20.05 -3.00
CA MET A 123 -27.01 -18.78 -3.65
C MET A 123 -27.96 -17.96 -2.76
N GLY A 124 -27.64 -16.69 -2.57
CA GLY A 124 -28.35 -15.75 -1.70
C GLY A 124 -27.78 -15.68 -0.28
N ASP A 125 -26.85 -16.55 0.11
CA ASP A 125 -26.16 -16.42 1.39
C ASP A 125 -25.24 -15.18 1.36
N VAL A 126 -25.18 -14.45 2.47
CA VAL A 126 -24.28 -13.30 2.60
C VAL A 126 -23.12 -13.65 3.54
N LEU A 127 -21.91 -13.65 2.99
CA LEU A 127 -20.67 -13.88 3.73
C LEU A 127 -20.07 -12.55 4.18
N VAL A 128 -19.99 -12.34 5.49
CA VAL A 128 -19.39 -11.11 6.05
C VAL A 128 -17.88 -11.18 5.93
N ILE A 129 -17.25 -10.09 5.45
CA ILE A 129 -15.79 -9.92 5.45
C ILE A 129 -15.36 -9.50 6.86
N ALA A 130 -14.90 -10.48 7.64
CA ALA A 130 -14.46 -10.30 9.03
C ALA A 130 -13.26 -9.34 9.15
N GLU A 131 -12.23 -9.54 8.32
CA GLU A 131 -11.03 -8.71 8.29
C GLU A 131 -10.90 -8.02 6.92
N GLN A 132 -11.10 -6.71 6.87
CA GLN A 132 -10.98 -5.93 5.63
C GLN A 132 -9.52 -5.47 5.41
N THR A 133 -8.69 -6.36 4.88
CA THR A 133 -7.26 -6.07 4.69
C THR A 133 -6.98 -5.12 3.52
N ARG A 134 -7.83 -5.13 2.48
CA ARG A 134 -7.73 -4.26 1.29
C ARG A 134 -6.33 -4.23 0.69
N GLN A 135 -5.83 -5.41 0.33
CA GLN A 135 -4.46 -5.62 -0.11
C GLN A 135 -4.38 -5.92 -1.60
N LEU A 136 -3.24 -5.56 -2.19
CA LEU A 136 -2.86 -5.87 -3.56
C LEU A 136 -1.75 -6.91 -3.54
N PHE A 137 -1.95 -7.99 -4.26
CA PHE A 137 -0.99 -9.09 -4.38
C PHE A 137 -0.53 -9.26 -5.82
N MET A 138 0.76 -9.46 -6.01
CA MET A 138 1.34 -9.93 -7.27
C MET A 138 2.00 -11.27 -7.00
N ALA A 139 1.51 -12.32 -7.65
CA ALA A 139 1.72 -13.70 -7.22
C ALA A 139 1.32 -13.87 -5.73
N ASP A 140 2.29 -14.13 -4.85
CA ASP A 140 2.08 -14.27 -3.39
C ASP A 140 2.67 -13.11 -2.58
N LEU A 141 3.21 -12.08 -3.26
CA LEU A 141 3.80 -10.93 -2.61
C LEU A 141 2.76 -9.81 -2.43
N CYS A 142 2.54 -9.39 -1.19
CA CYS A 142 1.75 -8.19 -0.89
C CYS A 142 2.56 -6.95 -1.29
N ILE A 143 2.07 -6.23 -2.29
CA ILE A 143 2.76 -5.04 -2.84
C ILE A 143 2.18 -3.72 -2.33
N GLY A 144 1.02 -3.75 -1.67
CA GLY A 144 0.36 -2.54 -1.17
C GLY A 144 -1.03 -2.77 -0.63
N GLN A 145 -1.63 -1.68 -0.14
CA GLN A 145 -3.02 -1.58 0.25
C GLN A 145 -3.76 -0.63 -0.70
N PHE A 146 -5.10 -0.66 -0.66
CA PHE A 146 -5.91 0.26 -1.46
C PHE A 146 -7.09 0.83 -0.68
N THR A 147 -7.58 1.97 -1.15
CA THR A 147 -8.82 2.59 -0.69
C THR A 147 -9.75 2.84 -1.87
N PHE A 148 -11.06 2.76 -1.63
CA PHE A 148 -12.07 3.08 -2.64
C PHE A 148 -12.21 4.60 -2.81
N VAL A 149 -12.12 5.08 -4.05
CA VAL A 149 -12.41 6.46 -4.44
C VAL A 149 -13.50 6.48 -5.51
N LYS A 150 -14.12 7.64 -5.77
CA LYS A 150 -15.22 7.75 -6.75
C LYS A 150 -14.83 7.30 -8.16
N GLU A 151 -13.56 7.41 -8.52
CA GLU A 151 -13.03 7.06 -9.85
C GLU A 151 -12.41 5.64 -9.93
N GLY A 152 -12.32 4.88 -8.82
CA GLY A 152 -11.68 3.55 -8.81
C GLY A 152 -10.97 3.21 -7.49
N LEU A 153 -9.79 2.56 -7.54
CA LEU A 153 -8.98 2.28 -6.34
C LEU A 153 -7.73 3.14 -6.28
N HIS A 154 -7.53 3.80 -5.14
CA HIS A 154 -6.29 4.50 -4.84
C HIS A 154 -5.32 3.56 -4.13
N MET A 155 -4.16 3.32 -4.74
CA MET A 155 -3.12 2.43 -4.24
C MET A 155 -2.18 3.15 -3.27
N GLN A 156 -1.81 2.46 -2.19
CA GLN A 156 -0.86 2.94 -1.19
C GLN A 156 0.18 1.85 -0.92
N LEU A 157 1.46 2.20 -0.82
CA LEU A 157 2.47 1.24 -0.40
C LEU A 157 2.20 0.81 1.05
N PRO A 158 2.50 -0.46 1.40
CA PRO A 158 2.42 -0.86 2.79
C PRO A 158 3.47 -0.06 3.58
N PRO A 159 3.13 0.46 4.77
CA PRO A 159 4.13 1.03 5.65
C PRO A 159 5.22 -0.02 5.94
N PRO A 160 6.49 0.39 6.09
CA PRO A 160 7.63 -0.51 6.15
C PRO A 160 7.59 -1.57 7.27
N ASP A 161 6.71 -1.42 8.27
CA ASP A 161 6.62 -2.29 9.44
C ASP A 161 5.65 -3.47 9.35
N ASN A 162 4.89 -3.64 8.26
CA ASN A 162 3.85 -4.68 8.16
C ASN A 162 4.15 -5.81 7.18
N LEU A 163 5.41 -6.27 7.13
CA LEU A 163 5.72 -7.61 6.64
C LEU A 163 5.53 -8.60 7.78
N SER A 164 4.27 -8.90 8.14
CA SER A 164 4.00 -9.99 9.07
C SER A 164 4.21 -11.32 8.33
N PRO A 165 5.24 -12.13 8.66
CA PRO A 165 5.34 -13.47 8.11
C PRO A 165 4.16 -14.29 8.64
N ALA A 166 3.36 -14.87 7.73
CA ALA A 166 2.35 -15.83 8.10
C ALA A 166 3.05 -17.02 8.78
N ALA A 167 2.77 -17.24 10.07
CA ALA A 167 3.32 -18.37 10.81
C ALA A 167 2.70 -19.68 10.27
N PRO A 168 3.50 -20.74 10.06
CA PRO A 168 2.96 -22.05 9.68
C PRO A 168 2.17 -22.64 10.86
N SER A 169 0.89 -22.91 10.64
CA SER A 169 -0.02 -23.48 11.65
C SER A 169 -0.17 -25.00 11.46
N VAL A 170 -0.21 -25.71 12.59
CA VAL A 170 -0.19 -27.19 12.69
C VAL A 170 -1.45 -27.83 12.09
N LEU A 171 -1.26 -28.94 11.37
CA LEU A 171 -2.19 -29.64 10.48
C LEU A 171 -3.45 -30.32 11.10
N SER A 172 -3.82 -30.05 12.35
CA SER A 172 -4.84 -30.88 13.01
C SER A 172 -6.25 -30.27 13.08
N GLU A 173 -6.41 -28.96 12.91
CA GLU A 173 -7.70 -28.27 12.79
C GLU A 173 -7.48 -27.01 11.94
N LEU A 174 -7.37 -27.15 10.61
CA LEU A 174 -7.07 -25.99 9.77
C LEU A 174 -8.30 -25.07 9.70
N PRO A 175 -8.29 -23.86 10.29
CA PRO A 175 -9.34 -22.88 10.01
C PRO A 175 -9.28 -22.57 8.52
N VAL A 176 -10.28 -23.03 7.78
CA VAL A 176 -10.35 -22.79 6.34
C VAL A 176 -10.55 -21.28 6.15
N LYS A 177 -9.53 -20.61 5.63
CA LYS A 177 -9.55 -19.17 5.39
C LYS A 177 -10.23 -18.88 4.05
N LEU A 178 -11.30 -18.10 4.10
CA LEU A 178 -11.96 -17.50 2.95
C LEU A 178 -11.24 -16.20 2.60
N GLU A 179 -10.91 -16.04 1.33
CA GLU A 179 -10.39 -14.82 0.75
C GLU A 179 -11.41 -14.23 -0.20
N PHE A 180 -11.69 -12.93 -0.08
CA PHE A 180 -12.62 -12.23 -0.96
C PHE A 180 -11.81 -11.40 -1.96
N VAL A 181 -11.84 -11.82 -3.21
CA VAL A 181 -11.08 -11.22 -4.31
C VAL A 181 -12.02 -10.39 -5.16
N LEU A 182 -11.80 -9.08 -5.20
CA LEU A 182 -12.60 -8.16 -6.01
C LEU A 182 -12.39 -8.36 -7.51
N GLY A 183 -11.19 -8.81 -7.87
CA GLY A 183 -10.84 -9.12 -9.25
C GLY A 183 -9.33 -9.26 -9.44
N GLU A 184 -8.97 -9.67 -10.64
CA GLU A 184 -7.59 -9.75 -11.11
C GLU A 184 -7.41 -8.84 -12.32
N LEU A 185 -6.30 -8.10 -12.33
CA LEU A 185 -5.94 -7.19 -13.41
C LEU A 185 -4.60 -7.63 -13.98
N THR A 186 -4.50 -7.74 -15.30
CA THR A 186 -3.22 -8.03 -15.96
C THR A 186 -2.57 -6.72 -16.39
N LEU A 187 -1.43 -6.39 -15.79
CA LEU A 187 -0.69 -5.17 -16.12
C LEU A 187 0.83 -5.38 -16.04
N SER A 188 1.57 -4.56 -16.78
CA SER A 188 3.03 -4.57 -16.72
C SER A 188 3.55 -3.91 -15.45
N LEU A 189 4.78 -4.22 -15.05
CA LEU A 189 5.39 -3.59 -13.88
C LEU A 189 5.57 -2.07 -14.08
N ALA A 190 5.84 -1.64 -15.31
CA ALA A 190 5.89 -0.21 -15.65
C ALA A 190 4.54 0.48 -15.40
N ALA A 191 3.43 -0.16 -15.77
CA ALA A 191 2.09 0.37 -15.50
C ALA A 191 1.79 0.39 -13.99
N LEU A 192 2.20 -0.63 -13.24
CA LEU A 192 2.05 -0.66 -11.79
C LEU A 192 2.78 0.50 -11.11
N ASN A 193 4.01 0.79 -11.52
CA ASN A 193 4.78 1.91 -10.97
C ASN A 193 4.07 3.25 -11.19
N ALA A 194 3.41 3.43 -12.34
CA ALA A 194 2.61 4.63 -12.58
C ALA A 194 1.39 4.74 -11.65
N PHE A 195 0.76 3.62 -11.28
CA PHE A 195 -0.35 3.62 -10.31
C PHE A 195 0.11 3.90 -8.87
N ILE A 196 1.31 3.45 -8.50
CA ILE A 196 1.93 3.76 -7.20
C ILE A 196 2.14 5.27 -7.01
N GLU A 197 2.33 6.04 -8.07
CA GLU A 197 2.53 7.49 -8.04
C GLU A 197 1.24 8.30 -7.73
N GLY A 198 0.19 7.64 -7.23
CA GLY A 198 -1.07 8.27 -6.81
C GLY A 198 -2.14 8.27 -7.90
N GLN A 199 -1.99 7.46 -8.94
CA GLN A 199 -3.01 7.29 -9.96
C GLN A 199 -4.03 6.21 -9.54
N VAL A 200 -5.26 6.40 -9.96
CA VAL A 200 -6.37 5.50 -9.65
C VAL A 200 -6.32 4.29 -10.57
N LEU A 201 -6.33 3.09 -9.99
CA LEU A 201 -6.45 1.85 -10.74
C LEU A 201 -7.90 1.71 -11.22
N PRO A 202 -8.15 1.65 -12.54
CA PRO A 202 -9.49 1.47 -13.06
C PRO A 202 -9.95 0.04 -12.76
N LEU A 203 -11.11 -0.10 -12.14
CA LEU A 203 -11.80 -1.39 -12.08
C LEU A 203 -12.94 -1.45 -13.07
N GLU A 204 -13.19 -2.66 -13.55
CA GLU A 204 -14.40 -2.92 -14.31
C GLU A 204 -15.63 -2.63 -13.46
N SER A 205 -16.62 -2.00 -14.08
CA SER A 205 -17.90 -1.67 -13.42
C SER A 205 -18.61 -2.89 -12.81
N THR A 206 -18.32 -4.09 -13.32
CA THR A 206 -18.89 -5.36 -12.88
C THR A 206 -18.11 -6.03 -11.74
N ALA A 207 -16.93 -5.53 -11.37
CA ALA A 207 -16.06 -6.19 -10.38
C ALA A 207 -16.71 -6.26 -9.00
N LEU A 208 -17.44 -5.22 -8.60
CA LEU A 208 -18.20 -5.23 -7.34
C LEU A 208 -19.32 -6.28 -7.34
N SER A 209 -19.85 -6.66 -8.50
CA SER A 209 -20.92 -7.65 -8.64
C SER A 209 -20.40 -9.07 -8.92
N ASN A 210 -19.08 -9.23 -9.07
CA ASN A 210 -18.39 -10.48 -9.42
C ASN A 210 -17.21 -10.75 -8.46
N VAL A 211 -17.39 -10.49 -7.17
CA VAL A 211 -16.40 -10.80 -6.13
C VAL A 211 -16.25 -12.32 -5.99
N GLU A 212 -15.04 -12.81 -6.17
CA GLU A 212 -14.72 -14.23 -5.98
C GLU A 212 -14.44 -14.53 -4.52
N VAL A 213 -15.03 -15.61 -4.02
CA VAL A 213 -14.73 -16.19 -2.71
C VAL A 213 -13.80 -17.38 -2.93
N ARG A 214 -12.58 -17.29 -2.41
CA ARG A 214 -11.54 -18.31 -2.59
C ARG A 214 -11.18 -19.00 -1.28
N VAL A 215 -10.83 -20.28 -1.38
CA VAL A 215 -10.24 -21.06 -0.30
C VAL A 215 -8.94 -21.64 -0.81
N ALA A 216 -7.83 -21.34 -0.12
CA ALA A 216 -6.49 -21.79 -0.52
C ALA A 216 -6.21 -21.53 -2.03
N GLY A 217 -6.59 -20.33 -2.51
CA GLY A 217 -6.44 -19.91 -3.90
C GLY A 217 -7.47 -20.48 -4.90
N LYS A 218 -8.36 -21.40 -4.50
CA LYS A 218 -9.41 -21.94 -5.37
C LYS A 218 -10.71 -21.18 -5.21
N CYS A 219 -11.28 -20.68 -6.31
CA CYS A 219 -12.62 -20.08 -6.30
C CYS A 219 -13.68 -21.13 -5.96
N ILE A 220 -14.45 -20.87 -4.90
CA ILE A 220 -15.54 -21.72 -4.43
C ILE A 220 -16.91 -21.07 -4.61
N ALA A 221 -16.97 -19.75 -4.78
CA ALA A 221 -18.21 -19.02 -5.03
C ALA A 221 -17.92 -17.66 -5.66
N VAL A 222 -18.92 -17.08 -6.32
CA VAL A 222 -18.89 -15.72 -6.86
C VAL A 222 -20.11 -14.98 -6.36
N GLY A 223 -19.96 -13.73 -5.98
CA GLY A 223 -21.02 -12.93 -5.41
C GLY A 223 -20.87 -11.44 -5.61
N GLU A 224 -21.83 -10.70 -5.09
CA GLU A 224 -21.85 -9.25 -5.13
C GLU A 224 -21.48 -8.65 -3.79
N LEU A 225 -20.64 -7.62 -3.81
CA LEU A 225 -20.27 -6.87 -2.62
C LEU A 225 -21.48 -6.08 -2.11
N VAL A 226 -21.90 -6.38 -0.90
CA VAL A 226 -23.02 -5.73 -0.21
C VAL A 226 -22.52 -5.07 1.08
N GLN A 227 -23.14 -3.96 1.46
CA GLN A 227 -22.85 -3.29 2.73
C GLN A 227 -23.88 -3.71 3.79
N LEU A 228 -23.38 -4.29 4.88
CA LEU A 228 -24.16 -4.71 6.05
C LEU A 228 -23.82 -3.81 7.24
N GLY A 229 -24.49 -2.67 7.32
CA GLY A 229 -24.16 -1.64 8.31
C GLY A 229 -22.73 -1.12 8.12
N ASP A 230 -21.89 -1.26 9.14
CA ASP A 230 -20.49 -0.83 9.12
C ASP A 230 -19.53 -1.87 8.51
N ARG A 231 -20.05 -3.02 8.05
CA ARG A 231 -19.24 -4.13 7.51
C ARG A 231 -19.55 -4.37 6.05
N LEU A 232 -18.54 -4.82 5.30
CA LEU A 232 -18.73 -5.34 3.96
C LEU A 232 -19.03 -6.84 4.03
N GLY A 233 -19.90 -7.31 3.14
CA GLY A 233 -20.21 -8.71 2.92
C GLY A 233 -20.32 -9.03 1.44
N VAL A 234 -20.37 -10.31 1.10
CA VAL A 234 -20.54 -10.78 -0.27
C VAL A 234 -21.79 -11.66 -0.33
N GLU A 235 -22.79 -11.22 -1.08
CA GLU A 235 -23.98 -12.00 -1.38
C GLU A 235 -23.67 -12.99 -2.52
N LEU A 236 -23.71 -14.28 -2.22
CA LEU A 236 -23.34 -15.33 -3.16
C LEU A 236 -24.36 -15.44 -4.29
N ARG A 237 -23.90 -15.30 -5.53
CA ARG A 237 -24.72 -15.48 -6.74
C ARG A 237 -24.53 -16.87 -7.33
N GLU A 238 -23.30 -17.36 -7.26
CA GLU A 238 -22.93 -18.69 -7.73
C GLU A 238 -22.09 -19.38 -6.66
N VAL A 239 -22.40 -20.64 -6.37
CA VAL A 239 -21.60 -21.46 -5.47
C VAL A 239 -21.09 -22.66 -6.25
N GLY A 240 -19.76 -22.75 -6.38
CA GLY A 240 -19.09 -23.93 -6.89
C GLY A 240 -19.35 -25.09 -5.93
N ARG A 241 -20.17 -26.04 -6.34
CA ARG A 241 -20.31 -27.30 -5.61
C ARG A 241 -18.95 -27.97 -5.63
N GLY A 242 -18.22 -27.90 -4.53
CA GLY A 242 -17.05 -28.72 -4.32
C GLY A 242 -17.46 -30.17 -4.61
N THR A 243 -16.78 -30.82 -5.54
CA THR A 243 -16.86 -32.27 -5.70
C THR A 243 -16.23 -32.88 -4.44
N GLY A 244 -17.00 -32.90 -3.35
CA GLY A 244 -16.78 -33.82 -2.25
C GLY A 244 -17.27 -35.17 -2.73
N ASN A 245 -16.37 -35.94 -3.33
CA ASN A 245 -16.58 -37.38 -3.41
C ASN A 245 -16.46 -37.94 -2.00
N GLU A 246 -17.39 -38.84 -1.69
CA GLU A 246 -17.53 -39.67 -0.49
C GLU A 246 -16.23 -40.32 0.01
#